data_AF-A0A967X8F8-F1
#
_entry.id   AF-A0A967X8F8-F1
#
_cell.length_a   1.000
_cell.length_b   1.000
_cell.length_c   1.000
_cell.angle_alpha   90.00
_cell.angle_beta   90.00
_cell.angle_gamma   90.00
#
_symmetry.space_group_name_H-M   'P 1'
#
loop_
_entity.id
_entity.type
_entity.pdbx_description
1 polymer ?
#
loop_
_entity_poly.entity_id
_entity_poly.type
_entity_poly.pdbx_seq_one_letter_code
_entity_poly.pdbx_strand_id
1 'polypeptide(L)'
;GRESPYRNRSIEENLDLFRRMREGEFADGAHVLRAKIDMASPNLNMRDPTLYRIRRTHHHRTGDDWSIYPMYDYTHPISDALEGITHSLCTLEFEDHRPLYDWVLDHVDVACHPQQIEFARLNLTYTVMSKRKLLRLVQEGHVRGWDDPRMPTLRGLRRRGYTPESIRDFCERVGVAKRDSRVDVAQLEFAVREDLNQRAARVMAVLRPLRVVIDNYPEDQVEELEAINNPEDPTAGTRMVPFSKVL
;
A
#
# COMPACT_ATOMS: atom_id res chain seq x y z
N GLY A 1 9.23 15.44 29.76
CA GLY A 1 8.74 16.62 29.01
C GLY A 1 8.40 17.75 29.98
N ARG A 2 8.02 18.93 29.50
CA ARG A 2 7.60 20.07 30.34
C ARG A 2 6.19 20.48 29.97
N GLU A 3 5.34 20.72 30.96
CA GLU A 3 3.98 21.20 30.73
C GLU A 3 3.97 22.53 29.97
N SER A 4 3.01 22.65 29.06
CA SER A 4 2.71 23.93 28.42
C SER A 4 2.16 24.92 29.46
N PRO A 5 2.48 26.22 29.39
CA PRO A 5 1.83 27.24 30.20
C PRO A 5 0.30 27.23 30.08
N TYR A 6 -0.22 26.72 28.95
CA TYR A 6 -1.65 26.65 28.64
C TYR A 6 -2.32 25.34 29.08
N ARG A 7 -1.60 24.41 29.73
CA ARG A 7 -2.13 23.06 30.10
C ARG A 7 -3.24 23.10 31.14
N ASN A 8 -3.29 24.16 31.94
CA ASN A 8 -4.23 24.32 33.06
C ASN A 8 -5.29 25.42 32.81
N ARG A 9 -5.57 25.73 31.53
CA ARG A 9 -6.75 26.51 31.13
C ARG A 9 -8.03 25.85 31.62
N SER A 10 -9.05 26.67 31.89
CA SER A 10 -10.37 26.14 32.28
C SER A 10 -11.03 25.39 31.12
N ILE A 11 -12.05 24.60 31.42
CA ILE A 11 -12.81 23.88 30.39
C ILE A 11 -13.50 24.88 29.45
N GLU A 12 -14.05 25.96 30.01
CA GLU A 12 -14.77 27.01 29.28
C GLU A 12 -13.83 27.73 28.30
N GLU A 13 -12.62 28.11 28.73
CA GLU A 13 -11.62 28.72 27.87
C GLU A 13 -11.21 27.78 26.73
N ASN A 14 -11.00 26.49 27.02
CA ASN A 14 -10.65 25.53 25.97
C ASN A 14 -11.78 25.33 24.95
N LEU A 15 -13.04 25.28 25.41
CA LEU A 15 -14.20 25.13 24.52
C LEU A 15 -14.40 26.36 23.63
N ASP A 16 -14.23 27.57 24.18
CA ASP A 16 -14.27 28.82 23.41
C ASP A 16 -13.21 28.82 22.30
N LEU A 17 -11.95 28.62 22.69
CA LEU A 17 -10.83 28.62 21.75
C LEU A 17 -11.00 27.55 20.66
N PHE A 18 -11.44 26.35 21.02
CA PHE A 18 -11.61 25.27 20.04
C PHE A 18 -12.73 25.56 19.03
N ARG A 19 -13.83 26.21 19.45
CA ARG A 19 -14.88 26.67 18.52
C ARG A 19 -14.36 27.74 17.57
N ARG A 20 -13.62 28.71 18.08
CA ARG A 20 -13.00 29.78 17.28
C ARG A 20 -11.93 29.25 16.31
N MET A 21 -11.20 28.20 16.70
CA MET A 21 -10.32 27.45 15.79
C MET A 21 -11.11 26.83 14.64
N ARG A 22 -12.26 26.19 14.93
CA ARG A 22 -13.13 25.61 13.91
C ARG A 22 -13.73 26.68 12.98
N GLU A 23 -14.10 27.83 13.52
CA GLU A 23 -14.64 28.99 12.78
C GLU A 23 -13.57 29.71 11.93
N GLY A 24 -12.31 29.32 12.03
CA GLY A 24 -11.23 29.86 11.19
C GLY A 24 -10.71 31.23 11.62
N GLU A 25 -10.93 31.63 12.88
CA GLU A 25 -10.49 32.92 13.42
C GLU A 25 -8.95 33.05 13.45
N PHE A 26 -8.25 31.92 13.60
CA PHE A 26 -6.80 31.89 13.77
C PHE A 26 -6.06 31.40 12.52
N ALA A 27 -4.80 31.83 12.38
CA ALA A 27 -3.91 31.38 11.31
C ALA A 27 -3.40 29.95 11.53
N ASP A 28 -2.93 29.31 10.45
CA ASP A 28 -2.30 27.99 10.49
C ASP A 28 -1.15 27.95 11.52
N GLY A 29 -1.16 26.94 12.38
CA GLY A 29 -0.15 26.75 13.44
C GLY A 29 -0.28 27.66 14.66
N ALA A 30 -1.22 28.62 14.69
CA ALA A 30 -1.41 29.50 15.85
C ALA A 30 -1.85 28.73 17.10
N HIS A 31 -2.74 27.75 16.93
CA HIS A 31 -3.26 26.89 18.00
C HIS A 31 -3.37 25.44 17.57
N VAL A 32 -3.31 24.55 18.57
CA VAL A 32 -3.55 23.12 18.44
C VAL A 32 -4.35 22.64 19.65
N LEU A 33 -5.25 21.68 19.44
CA LEU A 33 -5.87 20.95 20.54
C LEU A 33 -4.93 19.79 20.91
N ARG A 34 -4.67 19.58 22.20
CA ARG A 34 -3.83 18.47 22.69
C ARG A 34 -4.59 17.66 23.72
N ALA A 35 -4.35 16.35 23.75
CA ALA A 35 -4.78 15.53 24.88
C ALA A 35 -3.97 15.94 26.13
N LYS A 36 -4.57 15.80 27.31
CA LYS A 36 -3.92 16.04 28.59
C LYS A 36 -3.68 14.69 29.25
N ILE A 37 -2.47 14.14 29.07
CA ILE A 37 -2.09 12.79 29.50
C ILE A 37 -0.93 12.92 30.50
N ASP A 38 0.30 12.58 30.10
CA ASP A 38 1.47 12.60 30.98
C ASP A 38 2.73 13.10 30.26
N MET A 39 3.16 14.32 30.59
CA MET A 39 4.38 14.91 30.05
C MET A 39 5.67 14.21 30.51
N ALA A 40 5.63 13.39 31.56
CA ALA A 40 6.75 12.60 32.07
C ALA A 40 6.85 11.19 31.45
N SER A 41 5.84 10.75 30.70
CA SER A 41 5.76 9.39 30.17
C SER A 41 7.03 8.99 29.38
N PRO A 42 7.53 7.75 29.52
CA PRO A 42 8.62 7.26 28.69
C PRO A 42 8.21 7.14 27.21
N ASN A 43 6.91 6.91 26.93
CA ASN A 43 6.37 6.91 25.59
C ASN A 43 6.10 8.35 25.13
N LEU A 44 6.73 8.75 24.02
CA LEU A 44 6.57 10.09 23.45
C LEU A 44 5.14 10.40 23.01
N ASN A 45 4.40 9.40 22.53
CA ASN A 45 3.02 9.55 22.08
C ASN A 45 2.06 9.88 23.23
N MET A 46 2.45 9.56 24.47
CA MET A 46 1.66 9.87 25.67
C MET A 46 1.97 11.25 26.26
N ARG A 47 2.90 12.02 25.66
CA ARG A 47 3.29 13.35 26.14
C ARG A 47 2.40 14.45 25.56
N ASP A 48 1.15 14.49 26.02
CA ASP A 48 0.11 15.41 25.56
C ASP A 48 0.06 15.53 24.02
N PRO A 49 -0.27 14.44 23.29
CA PRO A 49 -0.24 14.44 21.83
C PRO A 49 -1.23 15.46 21.24
N THR A 50 -0.94 15.94 20.04
CA THR A 50 -1.85 16.84 19.32
C THR A 50 -3.04 16.04 18.79
N LEU A 51 -4.25 16.54 19.02
CA LEU A 51 -5.51 15.96 18.52
C LEU A 51 -6.02 16.68 17.27
N TYR A 52 -5.95 18.02 17.24
CA TYR A 52 -6.36 18.82 16.08
C TYR A 52 -5.33 19.91 15.77
N ARG A 53 -5.23 20.24 14.48
CA ARG A 53 -4.44 21.38 13.98
C ARG A 53 -5.29 22.26 13.08
N ILE A 54 -5.04 23.57 13.13
CA ILE A 54 -5.57 24.50 12.13
C ILE A 54 -4.80 24.29 10.83
N ARG A 55 -5.53 24.13 9.73
CA ARG A 55 -4.99 24.11 8.37
C ARG A 55 -6.04 24.60 7.41
N ARG A 56 -5.91 25.81 6.90
CA ARG A 56 -6.89 26.42 5.99
C ARG A 56 -6.61 25.98 4.54
N THR A 57 -7.07 24.78 4.19
CA THR A 57 -6.89 24.20 2.85
C THR A 57 -8.18 23.54 2.39
N HIS A 58 -8.49 23.66 1.10
CA HIS A 58 -9.62 22.95 0.50
C HIS A 58 -9.44 21.44 0.65
N HIS A 59 -10.43 20.76 1.25
CA HIS A 59 -10.44 19.31 1.41
C HIS A 59 -11.22 18.65 0.27
N HIS A 60 -10.67 17.56 -0.27
CA HIS A 60 -11.22 16.91 -1.47
C HIS A 60 -12.64 16.34 -1.33
N ARG A 61 -13.14 16.13 -0.10
CA ARG A 61 -14.52 15.65 0.16
C ARG A 61 -15.44 16.67 0.82
N THR A 62 -14.90 17.51 1.69
CA THR A 62 -15.68 18.41 2.56
C THR A 62 -15.46 19.88 2.20
N GLY A 63 -14.84 20.15 1.04
CA GLY A 63 -14.53 21.49 0.57
C GLY A 63 -13.86 22.34 1.64
N ASP A 64 -14.44 23.50 1.90
CA ASP A 64 -13.97 24.51 2.85
C ASP A 64 -14.77 24.52 4.17
N ASP A 65 -15.55 23.46 4.45
CA ASP A 65 -16.41 23.37 5.65
C ASP A 65 -15.62 23.32 6.97
N TRP A 66 -14.33 22.99 6.91
CA TRP A 66 -13.48 22.79 8.07
C TRP A 66 -12.17 23.57 7.96
N SER A 67 -11.83 24.31 9.01
CA SER A 67 -10.52 24.97 9.16
C SER A 67 -9.55 24.22 10.10
N ILE A 68 -10.04 23.15 10.74
CA ILE A 68 -9.26 22.28 11.64
C ILE A 68 -9.38 20.83 11.18
N TYR A 69 -8.29 20.08 11.32
CA TYR A 69 -8.23 18.68 10.95
C TYR A 69 -7.69 17.83 12.10
N PRO A 70 -8.28 16.65 12.35
CA PRO A 70 -7.80 15.76 13.39
C PRO A 70 -6.48 15.12 12.98
N MET A 71 -5.70 14.75 13.98
CA MET A 71 -4.47 13.98 13.81
C MET A 71 -4.81 12.48 13.67
N TYR A 72 -3.89 11.73 13.06
CA TYR A 72 -4.05 10.29 12.82
C TYR A 72 -4.40 9.53 14.11
N ASP A 73 -3.62 9.74 15.17
CA ASP A 73 -3.79 9.02 16.45
C ASP A 73 -5.11 9.31 17.18
N TYR A 74 -5.77 10.42 16.85
CA TYR A 74 -7.12 10.70 17.35
C TYR A 74 -8.20 10.12 16.44
N THR A 75 -7.98 10.18 15.13
CA THR A 75 -8.97 9.74 14.12
C THR A 75 -9.07 8.22 14.06
N HIS A 76 -7.94 7.52 14.11
CA HIS A 76 -7.85 6.08 13.87
C HIS A 76 -8.67 5.26 14.89
N PRO A 77 -8.43 5.34 16.21
CA PRO A 77 -9.21 4.58 17.19
C PRO A 77 -10.71 4.88 17.12
N ILE A 78 -11.09 6.15 16.97
CA ILE A 78 -12.49 6.56 16.88
C ILE A 78 -13.15 6.00 15.62
N SER A 79 -12.44 6.01 14.48
CA SER A 79 -12.98 5.45 13.23
C SER A 79 -13.19 3.93 13.36
N ASP A 80 -12.21 3.21 13.91
CA ASP A 80 -12.34 1.77 14.15
C ASP A 80 -13.54 1.45 15.06
N ALA A 81 -13.74 2.23 16.12
CA ALA A 81 -14.84 2.03 17.05
C ALA A 81 -16.21 2.36 16.42
N LEU A 82 -16.30 3.43 15.62
CA LEU A 82 -17.52 3.80 14.90
C LEU A 82 -17.89 2.78 13.81
N GLU A 83 -16.90 2.15 13.20
CA GLU A 83 -17.08 1.10 12.18
C GLU A 83 -17.27 -0.30 12.78
N GLY A 84 -17.17 -0.46 14.10
CA GLY A 84 -17.33 -1.75 14.77
C GLY A 84 -16.18 -2.73 14.50
N ILE A 85 -14.98 -2.23 14.23
CA ILE A 85 -13.79 -3.04 14.00
C ILE A 85 -13.48 -3.85 15.26
N THR A 86 -13.12 -5.12 15.07
CA THR A 86 -12.70 -6.00 16.18
C THR A 86 -11.18 -6.05 16.29
N HIS A 87 -10.49 -6.18 15.16
CA HIS A 87 -9.04 -6.31 15.08
C HIS A 87 -8.49 -5.28 14.09
N SER A 88 -7.85 -4.23 14.61
CA SER A 88 -7.21 -3.18 13.83
C SER A 88 -5.77 -3.59 13.50
N LEU A 89 -5.59 -4.16 12.31
CA LEU A 89 -4.29 -4.69 11.87
C LEU A 89 -3.43 -3.58 11.25
N CYS A 90 -2.28 -3.28 11.85
CA CYS A 90 -1.35 -2.26 11.36
C CYS A 90 0.10 -2.75 11.39
N THR A 91 1.04 -1.92 10.95
CA THR A 91 2.47 -2.31 10.93
C THR A 91 3.19 -1.92 12.23
N LEU A 92 4.33 -2.56 12.50
CA LEU A 92 5.13 -2.33 13.72
C LEU A 92 5.52 -0.86 13.96
N GLU A 93 5.55 -0.01 12.93
CA GLU A 93 5.77 1.43 13.09
C GLU A 93 4.74 2.13 14.00
N PHE A 94 3.59 1.49 14.25
CA PHE A 94 2.53 2.00 15.11
C PHE A 94 2.44 1.29 16.47
N GLU A 95 3.39 0.43 16.82
CA GLU A 95 3.38 -0.28 18.11
C GLU A 95 3.42 0.70 19.30
N ASP A 96 4.31 1.69 19.24
CA ASP A 96 4.40 2.74 20.26
C ASP A 96 3.17 3.67 20.29
N HIS A 97 2.29 3.61 19.27
CA HIS A 97 1.05 4.38 19.21
C HIS A 97 -0.11 3.67 19.92
N ARG A 98 -0.02 2.34 20.14
CA ARG A 98 -1.09 1.57 20.79
C ARG A 98 -1.52 2.13 22.16
N PRO A 99 -0.60 2.55 23.06
CA PRO A 99 -1.03 3.13 24.33
C PRO A 99 -1.89 4.39 24.18
N LEU A 100 -1.66 5.18 23.12
CA LEU A 100 -2.49 6.34 22.82
C LEU A 100 -3.81 5.94 22.16
N TYR A 101 -3.79 4.92 21.30
CA TYR A 101 -4.99 4.31 20.73
C TYR A 101 -5.97 3.88 21.82
N ASP A 102 -5.50 3.08 22.77
CA ASP A 102 -6.28 2.59 23.92
C ASP A 102 -6.74 3.76 24.80
N TRP A 103 -5.84 4.71 25.08
CA TRP A 103 -6.18 5.90 25.87
C TRP A 103 -7.33 6.71 25.24
N VAL A 104 -7.34 6.88 23.92
CA VAL A 104 -8.44 7.60 23.25
C VAL A 104 -9.76 6.86 23.47
N LEU A 105 -9.81 5.54 23.24
CA LEU A 105 -11.02 4.73 23.40
C LEU A 105 -11.54 4.73 24.84
N ASP A 106 -10.65 4.69 25.82
CA ASP A 106 -11.02 4.75 27.25
C ASP A 106 -11.63 6.09 27.68
N HIS A 107 -11.41 7.16 26.90
CA HIS A 107 -11.76 8.53 27.27
C HIS A 107 -12.81 9.17 26.34
N VAL A 108 -13.40 8.40 25.41
CA VAL A 108 -14.52 8.83 24.57
C VAL A 108 -15.70 7.89 24.70
N ASP A 109 -16.91 8.40 24.45
CA ASP A 109 -18.12 7.59 24.44
C ASP A 109 -18.27 6.87 23.08
N VAL A 110 -17.80 5.62 23.01
CA VAL A 110 -17.86 4.76 21.82
C VAL A 110 -18.39 3.37 22.17
N ALA A 111 -19.07 2.75 21.21
CA ALA A 111 -19.81 1.50 21.44
C ALA A 111 -18.94 0.25 21.59
N CYS A 112 -17.69 0.29 21.12
CA CYS A 112 -16.75 -0.82 21.25
C CYS A 112 -15.32 -0.34 21.44
N HIS A 113 -14.47 -1.26 21.90
CA HIS A 113 -13.04 -1.06 22.07
C HIS A 113 -12.27 -2.02 21.15
N PRO A 114 -12.00 -1.66 19.89
CA PRO A 114 -11.23 -2.49 18.97
C PRO A 114 -9.83 -2.79 19.51
N GLN A 115 -9.23 -3.90 19.08
CA GLN A 115 -7.87 -4.26 19.47
C GLN A 115 -6.88 -3.95 18.34
N GLN A 116 -5.91 -3.07 18.60
CA GLN A 116 -4.79 -2.87 17.68
C GLN A 116 -3.81 -4.06 17.74
N ILE A 117 -3.45 -4.59 16.56
CA ILE A 117 -2.50 -5.69 16.42
C ILE A 117 -1.51 -5.36 15.30
N GLU A 118 -0.23 -5.38 15.65
CA GLU A 118 0.84 -4.99 14.74
C GLU A 118 1.52 -6.21 14.10
N PHE A 119 1.94 -6.07 12.84
CA PHE A 119 2.78 -7.04 12.13
C PHE A 119 3.93 -6.35 11.39
N ALA A 120 5.00 -7.08 11.10
CA ALA A 120 6.13 -6.54 10.38
C ALA A 120 5.74 -6.20 8.93
N ARG A 121 6.15 -5.03 8.45
CA ARG A 121 5.87 -4.64 7.06
C ARG A 121 6.61 -5.57 6.09
N LEU A 122 6.02 -5.79 4.92
CA LEU A 122 6.75 -6.41 3.81
C LEU A 122 7.89 -5.49 3.33
N ASN A 123 9.12 -6.02 3.34
CA ASN A 123 10.27 -5.40 2.71
C ASN A 123 10.85 -6.36 1.67
N LEU A 124 10.82 -5.97 0.40
CA LEU A 124 11.39 -6.73 -0.71
C LEU A 124 12.84 -6.31 -0.97
N THR A 125 13.72 -7.27 -1.26
CA THR A 125 15.05 -6.98 -1.82
C THR A 125 14.90 -6.38 -3.22
N TYR A 126 15.93 -5.65 -3.66
CA TYR A 126 15.99 -4.97 -4.98
C TYR A 126 14.81 -4.02 -5.28
N THR A 127 13.99 -3.69 -4.28
CA THR A 127 12.76 -2.93 -4.45
C THR A 127 12.70 -1.78 -3.46
N VAL A 128 12.19 -0.64 -3.91
CA VAL A 128 11.97 0.53 -3.05
C VAL A 128 10.48 0.67 -2.74
N MET A 129 10.11 0.56 -1.46
CA MET A 129 8.70 0.58 -1.02
C MET A 129 8.21 1.97 -0.54
N SER A 130 9.11 2.95 -0.42
CA SER A 130 8.77 4.28 0.07
C SER A 130 8.11 5.14 -1.01
N LYS A 131 6.90 5.65 -0.74
CA LYS A 131 6.18 6.59 -1.62
C LYS A 131 7.04 7.78 -2.05
N ARG A 132 7.86 8.34 -1.16
CA ARG A 132 8.75 9.48 -1.46
C ARG A 132 9.79 9.11 -2.52
N LYS A 133 10.43 7.94 -2.40
CA LYS A 133 11.42 7.48 -3.36
C LYS A 133 10.78 7.07 -4.69
N LEU A 134 9.61 6.43 -4.64
CA LEU A 134 8.83 6.09 -5.84
C LEU A 134 8.37 7.34 -6.60
N LEU A 135 7.90 8.38 -5.88
CA LEU A 135 7.54 9.66 -6.48
C LEU A 135 8.74 10.30 -7.19
N ARG A 136 9.93 10.24 -6.57
CA ARG A 136 11.17 10.73 -7.19
C ARG A 136 11.48 10.00 -8.50
N LEU A 137 11.32 8.67 -8.56
CA LEU A 137 11.50 7.90 -9.80
C LEU A 137 10.57 8.38 -10.93
N VAL A 138 9.32 8.71 -10.59
CA VAL A 138 8.34 9.22 -11.55
C VAL A 138 8.67 10.65 -11.98
N GLN A 139 8.94 11.54 -11.03
CA GLN A 139 9.20 12.96 -11.31
C GLN A 139 10.50 13.19 -12.09
N GLU A 140 11.53 12.40 -11.83
CA GLU A 140 12.81 12.46 -12.55
C GLU A 140 12.81 11.64 -13.85
N GLY A 141 11.69 11.02 -14.24
CA GLY A 141 11.55 10.31 -15.51
C GLY A 141 12.31 8.98 -15.62
N HIS A 142 12.77 8.40 -14.51
CA HIS A 142 13.41 7.07 -14.50
C HIS A 142 12.42 5.94 -14.88
N VAL A 143 11.12 6.19 -14.65
CA VAL A 143 9.99 5.34 -15.04
C VAL A 143 8.93 6.14 -15.80
N ARG A 144 8.11 5.46 -16.61
CA ARG A 144 7.05 6.09 -17.42
C ARG A 144 5.90 6.67 -16.59
N GLY A 145 5.73 6.20 -15.35
CA GLY A 145 4.63 6.58 -14.48
C GLY A 145 4.43 5.60 -13.32
N TRP A 146 3.36 5.78 -12.56
CA TRP A 146 3.02 4.92 -11.41
C TRP A 146 2.59 3.50 -11.80
N ASP A 147 2.21 3.28 -13.06
CA ASP A 147 1.82 1.99 -13.63
C ASP A 147 2.92 1.37 -14.50
N ASP A 148 4.13 1.94 -14.53
CA ASP A 148 5.26 1.36 -15.27
C ASP A 148 5.51 -0.09 -14.78
N PRO A 149 5.71 -1.08 -15.68
CA PRO A 149 5.92 -2.48 -15.29
C PRO A 149 7.09 -2.72 -14.31
N ARG A 150 8.04 -1.78 -14.22
CA ARG A 150 9.17 -1.84 -13.28
C ARG A 150 8.81 -1.34 -11.87
N MET A 151 7.66 -0.69 -11.71
CA MET A 151 7.21 -0.14 -10.43
C MET A 151 6.61 -1.25 -9.55
N PRO A 152 6.90 -1.27 -8.24
CA PRO A 152 6.34 -2.25 -7.30
C PRO A 152 4.90 -1.92 -6.87
N THR A 153 4.21 -1.06 -7.63
CA THR A 153 2.81 -0.75 -7.38
C THR A 153 1.95 -1.90 -7.91
N LEU A 154 0.78 -2.12 -7.31
CA LEU A 154 -0.17 -3.12 -7.84
C LEU A 154 -0.56 -2.84 -9.30
N ARG A 155 -0.62 -1.56 -9.70
CA ARG A 155 -0.86 -1.18 -11.10
C ARG A 155 0.31 -1.57 -12.01
N GLY A 156 1.55 -1.32 -11.58
CA GLY A 156 2.76 -1.71 -12.31
C GLY A 156 2.89 -3.22 -12.45
N LEU A 157 2.69 -3.96 -11.35
CA LEU A 157 2.69 -5.42 -11.35
C LEU A 157 1.60 -6.00 -12.26
N ARG A 158 0.37 -5.48 -12.18
CA ARG A 158 -0.71 -5.88 -13.09
C ARG A 158 -0.35 -5.63 -14.56
N ARG A 159 0.23 -4.48 -14.88
CA ARG A 159 0.68 -4.16 -16.25
C ARG A 159 1.85 -5.05 -16.70
N ARG A 160 2.72 -5.46 -15.78
CA ARG A 160 3.82 -6.39 -16.03
C ARG A 160 3.34 -7.82 -16.33
N GLY A 161 2.09 -8.15 -16.00
CA GLY A 161 1.51 -9.48 -16.19
C GLY A 161 1.47 -10.33 -14.93
N TYR A 162 1.73 -9.74 -13.75
CA TYR A 162 1.43 -10.42 -12.49
C TYR A 162 -0.07 -10.61 -12.34
N THR A 163 -0.43 -11.75 -11.79
CA THR A 163 -1.81 -12.15 -11.61
C THR A 163 -2.25 -11.98 -10.16
N PRO A 164 -3.54 -11.78 -9.90
CA PRO A 164 -4.04 -11.73 -8.53
C PRO A 164 -3.71 -12.99 -7.72
N GLU A 165 -3.73 -14.16 -8.36
CA GLU A 165 -3.40 -15.46 -7.74
C GLU A 165 -1.93 -15.50 -7.30
N SER A 166 -0.99 -15.15 -8.18
CA SER A 166 0.45 -15.15 -7.83
C SER A 166 0.80 -14.20 -6.68
N ILE A 167 0.13 -13.05 -6.61
CA ILE A 167 0.36 -12.08 -5.52
C ILE A 167 -0.19 -12.63 -4.20
N ARG A 168 -1.36 -13.28 -4.20
CA ARG A 168 -1.92 -13.90 -2.99
C ARG A 168 -1.08 -15.07 -2.50
N ASP A 169 -0.66 -15.95 -3.40
CA ASP A 169 0.24 -17.07 -3.10
C ASP A 169 1.57 -16.57 -2.51
N PHE A 170 2.15 -15.52 -3.10
CA PHE A 170 3.33 -14.86 -2.54
C PHE A 170 3.10 -14.36 -1.10
N CYS A 171 2.00 -13.67 -0.84
CA CYS A 171 1.66 -13.19 0.51
C CYS A 171 1.48 -14.34 1.52
N GLU A 172 0.88 -15.45 1.09
CA GLU A 172 0.68 -16.64 1.94
C GLU A 172 2.02 -17.32 2.29
N ARG A 173 2.92 -17.46 1.30
CA ARG A 173 4.25 -18.05 1.50
C ARG A 173 5.15 -17.22 2.41
N VAL A 174 5.09 -15.89 2.31
CA VAL A 174 5.86 -14.98 3.18
C VAL A 174 5.35 -15.05 4.62
N GLY A 175 4.04 -15.24 4.80
CA GLY A 175 3.40 -15.28 6.10
C GLY A 175 3.38 -13.91 6.82
N VAL A 176 2.94 -13.93 8.07
CA VAL A 176 2.80 -12.75 8.92
C VAL A 176 3.53 -13.00 10.23
N ALA A 177 4.43 -12.09 10.60
CA ALA A 177 5.22 -12.18 11.83
C ALA A 177 5.44 -10.79 12.44
N LYS A 178 5.81 -10.74 13.72
CA LYS A 178 6.20 -9.49 14.42
C LYS A 178 7.70 -9.17 14.31
N ARG A 179 8.45 -9.91 13.50
CA ARG A 179 9.89 -9.69 13.30
C ARG A 179 10.15 -9.12 11.92
N ASP A 180 10.91 -8.04 11.87
CA ASP A 180 11.38 -7.49 10.60
C ASP A 180 12.15 -8.53 9.79
N SER A 181 11.73 -8.70 8.54
CA SER A 181 12.37 -9.59 7.57
C SER A 181 12.50 -8.89 6.23
N ARG A 182 13.51 -9.30 5.45
CA ARG A 182 13.63 -8.94 4.04
C ARG A 182 13.34 -10.18 3.22
N VAL A 183 12.35 -10.07 2.36
CA VAL A 183 11.94 -11.13 1.46
C VAL A 183 12.64 -10.94 0.12
N ASP A 184 13.20 -12.01 -0.42
CA ASP A 184 13.84 -11.94 -1.73
C ASP A 184 12.79 -11.75 -2.84
N VAL A 185 13.01 -10.81 -3.76
CA VAL A 185 12.17 -10.61 -4.95
C VAL A 185 12.02 -11.89 -5.78
N ALA A 186 13.01 -12.79 -5.74
CA ALA A 186 12.95 -14.09 -6.40
C ALA A 186 11.75 -14.94 -5.95
N GLN A 187 11.25 -14.79 -4.72
CA GLN A 187 10.04 -15.49 -4.25
C GLN A 187 8.78 -14.97 -4.94
N LEU A 188 8.69 -13.66 -5.18
CA LEU A 188 7.60 -13.05 -5.93
C LEU A 188 7.65 -13.48 -7.41
N GLU A 189 8.85 -13.52 -7.99
CA GLU A 189 9.05 -14.02 -9.36
C GLU A 189 8.75 -15.52 -9.50
N PHE A 190 9.01 -16.29 -8.44
CA PHE A 190 8.66 -17.70 -8.39
C PHE A 190 7.14 -17.89 -8.40
N ALA A 191 6.40 -17.17 -7.54
CA ALA A 191 4.94 -17.28 -7.46
C ALA A 191 4.25 -17.00 -8.80
N VAL A 192 4.68 -15.97 -9.53
CA VAL A 192 4.12 -15.68 -10.87
C VAL A 192 4.54 -16.70 -11.93
N ARG A 193 5.75 -17.28 -11.81
CA ARG A 193 6.21 -18.31 -12.74
C ARG A 193 5.40 -19.59 -12.59
N GLU A 194 5.14 -20.03 -11.35
CA GLU A 194 4.32 -21.23 -11.10
C GLU A 194 2.91 -21.06 -11.63
N ASP A 195 2.29 -19.94 -11.30
CA ASP A 195 0.94 -19.61 -11.71
C ASP A 195 0.80 -19.52 -13.24
N LEU A 196 1.72 -18.82 -13.92
CA LEU A 196 1.69 -18.73 -15.39
C LEU A 196 2.08 -20.05 -16.07
N ASN A 197 2.94 -20.88 -15.46
CA ASN A 197 3.26 -22.20 -16.01
C ASN A 197 2.01 -23.08 -16.14
N GLN A 198 1.08 -22.99 -15.19
CA GLN A 198 -0.12 -23.82 -15.22
C GLN A 198 -1.16 -23.34 -16.25
N ARG A 199 -1.28 -22.03 -16.50
CA ARG A 199 -2.41 -21.47 -17.27
C ARG A 199 -2.07 -20.75 -18.57
N ALA A 200 -0.83 -20.32 -18.77
CA ALA A 200 -0.47 -19.55 -19.96
C ALA A 200 -0.29 -20.48 -21.18
N ALA A 201 -0.92 -20.14 -22.30
CA ALA A 201 -0.66 -20.84 -23.55
C ALA A 201 0.78 -20.58 -24.02
N ARG A 202 1.46 -21.64 -24.45
CA ARG A 202 2.80 -21.60 -25.03
C ARG A 202 2.67 -21.12 -26.47
N VAL A 203 3.41 -20.09 -26.82
CA VAL A 203 3.49 -19.55 -28.18
C VAL A 203 4.95 -19.39 -28.59
N MET A 204 5.19 -19.34 -29.90
CA MET A 204 6.53 -19.09 -30.44
C MET A 204 6.65 -17.62 -30.84
N ALA A 205 7.71 -16.97 -30.39
CA ALA A 205 8.02 -15.60 -30.75
C ALA A 205 9.53 -15.45 -30.92
N VAL A 206 9.96 -14.84 -32.04
CA VAL A 206 11.38 -14.59 -32.31
C VAL A 206 11.68 -13.13 -31.95
N LEU A 207 12.35 -12.92 -30.81
CA LEU A 207 12.64 -11.57 -30.32
C LEU A 207 13.70 -10.83 -31.16
N ARG A 208 14.57 -11.58 -31.82
CA ARG A 208 15.64 -11.08 -32.69
C ARG A 208 15.66 -11.92 -33.97
N PRO A 209 14.80 -11.60 -34.95
CA PRO A 209 14.62 -12.43 -36.13
C PRO A 209 15.88 -12.48 -36.97
N LEU A 210 16.30 -13.69 -37.33
CA LEU A 210 17.26 -13.96 -38.37
C LEU A 210 16.52 -14.75 -39.44
N ARG A 211 16.42 -14.19 -40.64
CA ARG A 211 15.76 -14.85 -41.76
C ARG A 211 16.49 -16.14 -42.09
N VAL A 212 15.78 -17.26 -42.05
CA VAL A 212 16.32 -18.57 -42.44
C VAL A 212 15.63 -19.00 -43.74
N VAL A 213 16.42 -19.46 -44.70
CA VAL A 213 15.92 -20.07 -45.95
C VAL A 213 16.35 -21.51 -45.98
N ILE A 214 15.39 -22.41 -46.17
CA ILE A 214 15.64 -23.84 -46.29
C ILE A 214 15.77 -24.17 -47.78
N ASP A 215 17.01 -24.31 -48.26
CA ASP A 215 17.31 -24.40 -49.71
C ASP A 215 16.60 -25.56 -50.41
N ASN A 216 16.39 -26.66 -49.69
CA ASN A 216 15.73 -27.86 -50.20
C ASN A 216 14.21 -27.91 -49.94
N TYR A 217 13.59 -26.83 -49.48
CA TYR A 217 12.14 -26.75 -49.27
C TYR A 217 11.43 -26.07 -50.46
N PRO A 218 10.28 -26.59 -50.95
CA PRO A 218 9.57 -26.00 -52.10
C PRO A 218 9.05 -24.58 -51.82
N GLU A 219 9.01 -23.72 -52.84
CA GLU A 219 8.66 -22.29 -52.65
C GLU A 219 7.20 -22.04 -52.29
N ASP A 220 6.27 -22.77 -52.92
CA ASP A 220 4.82 -22.58 -52.75
C ASP A 220 4.20 -23.56 -51.73
N GLN A 221 5.04 -24.27 -50.95
CA GLN A 221 4.57 -25.22 -49.95
C GLN A 221 4.50 -24.57 -48.56
N VAL A 222 3.37 -24.76 -47.89
CA VAL A 222 3.18 -24.47 -46.46
C VAL A 222 2.63 -25.72 -45.80
N GLU A 223 3.29 -26.18 -44.75
CA GLU A 223 2.82 -27.29 -43.91
C GLU A 223 2.27 -26.75 -42.60
N GLU A 224 1.07 -27.17 -42.24
CA GLU A 224 0.48 -26.84 -40.95
C GLU A 224 0.93 -27.87 -39.92
N LEU A 225 1.79 -27.46 -38.98
CA LEU A 225 2.29 -28.29 -37.90
C LEU A 225 1.43 -28.13 -36.65
N GLU A 226 1.00 -29.23 -36.06
CA GLU A 226 0.22 -29.20 -34.82
C GLU A 226 1.14 -28.93 -33.61
N ALA A 227 0.82 -27.90 -32.82
CA ALA A 227 1.52 -27.51 -31.60
C ALA A 227 0.57 -27.51 -30.40
N ILE A 228 1.03 -28.08 -29.28
CA ILE A 228 0.27 -28.11 -28.02
C ILE A 228 0.16 -26.68 -27.45
N ASN A 229 -1.04 -26.27 -27.03
CA ASN A 229 -1.25 -24.95 -26.42
C ASN A 229 -0.72 -24.88 -24.99
N ASN A 230 -0.92 -25.91 -24.19
CA ASN A 230 -0.39 -25.95 -22.82
C ASN A 230 -0.02 -27.39 -22.42
N PRO A 231 1.27 -27.71 -22.22
CA PRO A 231 1.68 -29.04 -21.77
C PRO A 231 1.15 -29.43 -20.37
N GLU A 232 0.83 -28.45 -19.52
CA GLU A 232 0.28 -28.68 -18.17
C GLU A 232 -1.25 -28.84 -18.17
N ASP A 233 -1.92 -28.55 -19.30
CA ASP A 233 -3.37 -28.63 -19.43
C ASP A 233 -3.76 -29.36 -20.72
N PRO A 234 -4.07 -30.67 -20.64
CA PRO A 234 -4.52 -31.45 -21.78
C PRO A 234 -5.80 -30.92 -22.44
N THR A 235 -6.60 -30.12 -21.73
CA THR A 235 -7.86 -29.55 -22.24
C THR A 235 -7.65 -28.26 -23.03
N ALA A 236 -6.46 -27.66 -22.99
CA ALA A 236 -6.11 -26.46 -23.75
C ALA A 236 -6.03 -26.68 -25.27
N GLY A 237 -6.06 -27.94 -25.71
CA GLY A 237 -6.04 -28.32 -27.12
C GLY A 237 -4.72 -27.98 -27.82
N THR A 238 -4.80 -27.94 -29.14
CA THR A 238 -3.68 -27.69 -30.04
C THR A 238 -3.96 -26.49 -30.94
N ARG A 239 -2.93 -26.03 -31.65
CA ARG A 239 -3.04 -25.04 -32.72
C ARG A 239 -2.18 -25.46 -33.89
N MET A 240 -2.60 -25.11 -35.10
CA MET A 240 -1.77 -25.29 -36.29
C MET A 240 -0.79 -24.12 -36.41
N VAL A 241 0.45 -24.41 -36.77
CA VAL A 241 1.52 -23.45 -36.99
C VAL A 241 2.09 -23.67 -38.39
N PRO A 242 2.11 -22.65 -39.26
CA PRO A 242 2.63 -22.79 -40.60
C PRO A 242 4.15 -22.93 -40.58
N PHE A 243 4.65 -23.91 -41.30
CA PHE A 243 6.05 -24.12 -41.63
C PHE A 243 6.23 -23.92 -43.14
N SER A 244 7.25 -23.16 -43.53
CA SER A 244 7.50 -22.84 -44.93
C SER A 244 8.99 -22.74 -45.22
N LYS A 245 9.36 -22.54 -46.50
CA LYS A 245 10.75 -22.36 -46.93
C LYS A 245 11.47 -21.22 -46.20
N VAL A 246 10.74 -20.17 -45.82
CA VAL A 246 11.28 -18.96 -45.19
C VAL A 246 10.71 -18.83 -43.78
N LEU A 247 11.60 -18.79 -42.77
CA LEU A 247 11.28 -18.64 -41.36
C LEU A 247 11.80 -17.31 -40.79
#